data_AF-A0A014MQG2-F1
#
_entry.id   AF-A0A014MQG2-F1
#
_cell.length_a   1.000
_cell.length_b   1.000
_cell.length_c   1.000
_cell.angle_alpha   90.00
_cell.angle_beta   90.00
_cell.angle_gamma   90.00
#
_symmetry.space_group_name_H-M   'P 1'
#
loop_
_entity.id
_entity.type
_entity.pdbx_description
1 polymer ?
#
loop_
_entity_poly.entity_id
_entity_poly.type
_entity_poly.pdbx_seq_one_letter_code
_entity_poly.pdbx_strand_id
1 'polypeptide(L)'
;MSIEKSIQKLREQIQQLKEEIEWVAEAPVTREEWKERVASWVDGMAAKAERTSSALLSLRSANPRTVRDADLLAIQTSVAQVAGQTTVRDIDFSIAPHLTWLLGDAIKASMLAKVEAMDYVPGLPLAERPARLAQLKQDLRALEEKEEALICEAEANHMPIYRRSDADPAVVLNYDPKGTMNEPASRKVYASSAPLPEASPEFVAHQAAQSMAAAQYDAINATARMNQQVAAYAQAVKATAK
;
A
#
# COMPACT_ATOMS: atom_id res chain seq x y z
N MET A 1 33.96 25.93 -9.94
CA MET A 1 32.53 25.82 -10.35
C MET A 1 31.72 26.47 -9.22
N SER A 2 30.72 27.33 -9.50
CA SER A 2 29.94 27.97 -8.42
C SER A 2 29.28 26.90 -7.54
N ILE A 3 29.24 27.07 -6.22
CA ILE A 3 28.60 26.15 -5.26
C ILE A 3 27.14 25.88 -5.67
N GLU A 4 26.44 26.91 -6.15
CA GLU A 4 25.08 26.82 -6.67
C GLU A 4 24.95 25.82 -7.82
N LYS A 5 25.91 25.82 -8.76
CA LYS A 5 25.90 24.87 -9.89
C LYS A 5 26.11 23.43 -9.43
N SER A 6 26.94 23.23 -8.41
CA SER A 6 27.16 21.91 -7.81
C SER A 6 25.90 21.41 -7.10
N ILE A 7 25.21 22.26 -6.34
CA ILE A 7 23.94 21.93 -5.67
C ILE A 7 22.86 21.63 -6.70
N GLN A 8 22.73 22.44 -7.74
CA GLN A 8 21.74 22.19 -8.80
C GLN A 8 21.96 20.83 -9.47
N LYS A 9 23.22 20.48 -9.76
CA LYS A 9 23.58 19.17 -10.30
C LYS A 9 23.23 18.03 -9.33
N LEU A 10 23.46 18.19 -8.02
CA LEU A 10 23.06 17.19 -7.03
C LEU A 10 21.54 17.02 -6.98
N ARG A 11 20.78 18.12 -7.07
CA ARG A 11 19.31 18.07 -7.08
C ARG A 11 18.77 17.31 -8.29
N GLU A 12 19.37 17.51 -9.46
CA GLU A 12 19.04 16.74 -10.66
C GLU A 12 19.32 15.25 -10.46
N GLN A 13 20.45 14.90 -9.85
CA GLN A 13 20.80 13.50 -9.56
C GLN A 13 19.87 12.87 -8.51
N ILE A 14 19.47 13.62 -7.48
CA ILE A 14 18.52 13.15 -6.46
C ILE A 14 17.15 12.91 -7.09
N GLN A 15 16.69 13.81 -7.96
CA GLN A 15 15.43 13.66 -8.68
C GLN A 15 15.46 12.42 -9.59
N GLN A 16 16.54 12.21 -10.34
CA GLN A 16 16.74 11.02 -11.17
C GLN A 16 16.71 9.73 -10.35
N LEU A 17 17.37 9.70 -9.18
CA LEU A 17 17.31 8.54 -8.29
C LEU A 17 15.92 8.30 -7.72
N LYS A 18 15.17 9.36 -7.38
CA LYS A 18 13.78 9.22 -6.91
C LYS A 18 12.90 8.60 -8.00
N GLU A 19 13.03 9.05 -9.23
CA GLU A 19 12.33 8.48 -10.40
C GLU A 19 12.76 7.02 -10.65
N GLU A 20 14.05 6.70 -10.52
CA GLU A 20 14.53 5.32 -10.65
C GLU A 20 13.96 4.43 -9.53
N ILE A 21 13.88 4.91 -8.29
CA ILE A 21 13.28 4.18 -7.17
C ILE A 21 11.81 3.89 -7.43
N GLU A 22 11.05 4.89 -7.87
CA GLU A 22 9.64 4.74 -8.22
C GLU A 22 9.46 3.75 -9.37
N TRP A 23 10.27 3.90 -10.43
CA TRP A 23 10.26 2.99 -11.56
C TRP A 23 10.57 1.55 -11.15
N VAL A 24 11.61 1.31 -10.34
CA VAL A 24 11.95 -0.06 -9.87
C VAL A 24 10.85 -0.66 -9.00
N ALA A 25 10.15 0.16 -8.22
CA ALA A 25 9.04 -0.29 -7.39
C ALA A 25 7.82 -0.72 -8.23
N GLU A 26 7.49 0.06 -9.26
CA GLU A 26 6.28 -0.15 -10.08
C GLU A 26 6.52 -0.96 -11.35
N ALA A 27 7.77 -1.17 -11.76
CA ALA A 27 8.11 -1.80 -13.02
C ALA A 27 7.44 -3.18 -13.16
N PRO A 28 6.96 -3.55 -14.36
CA PRO A 28 6.40 -4.87 -14.60
C PRO A 28 7.45 -5.96 -14.39
N VAL A 29 7.00 -7.16 -14.01
CA VAL A 29 7.88 -8.33 -13.84
C VAL A 29 8.51 -8.73 -15.17
N THR A 30 9.61 -9.49 -15.10
CA THR A 30 10.24 -10.04 -16.30
C THR A 30 9.26 -10.95 -17.04
N ARG A 31 9.50 -11.12 -18.35
CA ARG A 31 8.63 -11.95 -19.19
C ARG A 31 8.61 -13.41 -18.72
N GLU A 32 9.75 -13.90 -18.24
CA GLU A 32 9.89 -15.26 -17.71
C GLU A 32 9.07 -15.43 -16.42
N GLU A 33 9.24 -14.54 -15.45
CA GLU A 33 8.45 -14.57 -14.21
C GLU A 33 6.95 -14.42 -14.48
N TRP A 34 6.56 -13.59 -15.45
CA TRP A 34 5.15 -13.45 -15.82
C TRP A 34 4.60 -14.76 -16.40
N LYS A 35 5.32 -15.39 -17.32
CA LYS A 35 4.95 -16.69 -17.88
C LYS A 35 4.81 -17.76 -16.79
N GLU A 36 5.74 -17.82 -15.86
CA GLU A 36 5.69 -18.75 -14.72
C GLU A 36 4.48 -18.49 -13.83
N ARG A 37 4.19 -17.22 -13.51
CA ARG A 37 2.99 -16.85 -12.74
C ARG A 37 1.70 -17.21 -13.45
N VAL A 38 1.62 -16.98 -14.76
CA VAL A 38 0.46 -17.37 -15.57
C VAL A 38 0.30 -18.88 -15.55
N ALA A 39 1.36 -19.65 -15.79
CA ALA A 39 1.33 -21.10 -15.75
C ALA A 39 0.89 -21.62 -14.36
N SER A 40 1.51 -21.12 -13.30
CA SER A 40 1.19 -21.47 -11.91
C SER A 40 -0.25 -21.10 -11.53
N TRP A 41 -0.77 -19.96 -12.01
CA TRP A 41 -2.16 -19.57 -11.80
C TRP A 41 -3.13 -20.54 -12.50
N VAL A 42 -2.85 -20.93 -13.75
CA VAL A 42 -3.66 -21.92 -14.47
C VAL A 42 -3.61 -23.27 -13.75
N ASP A 43 -2.43 -23.71 -13.31
CA ASP A 43 -2.28 -24.95 -12.54
C ASP A 43 -3.02 -24.92 -11.21
N GLY A 44 -2.92 -23.82 -10.47
CA GLY A 44 -3.67 -23.60 -9.23
C GLY A 44 -5.18 -23.61 -9.46
N MET A 45 -5.65 -23.11 -10.61
CA MET A 45 -7.05 -23.11 -11.00
C MET A 45 -7.54 -24.52 -11.37
N ALA A 46 -6.77 -25.29 -12.15
CA ALA A 46 -7.07 -26.68 -12.46
C ALA A 46 -7.13 -27.55 -11.20
N ALA A 47 -6.19 -27.36 -10.27
CA ALA A 47 -6.16 -28.09 -8.99
C ALA A 47 -7.39 -27.80 -8.11
N LYS A 48 -8.05 -26.63 -8.24
CA LYS A 48 -9.31 -26.36 -7.54
C LYS A 48 -10.43 -27.27 -8.04
N ALA A 49 -10.48 -27.57 -9.34
CA ALA A 49 -11.46 -28.47 -9.92
C ALA A 49 -11.30 -29.88 -9.35
N GLU A 50 -10.07 -30.40 -9.24
CA GLU A 50 -9.82 -31.73 -8.65
C GLU A 50 -10.36 -31.85 -7.23
N ARG A 51 -10.22 -30.80 -6.41
CA ARG A 51 -10.73 -30.78 -5.02
C ARG A 51 -12.25 -30.72 -4.95
N THR A 52 -12.90 -30.05 -5.90
CA THR A 52 -14.37 -29.94 -5.96
C THR A 52 -15.02 -31.09 -6.70
N SER A 53 -14.29 -31.78 -7.57
CA SER A 53 -14.77 -32.86 -8.43
C SER A 53 -14.76 -34.22 -7.75
N SER A 54 -15.23 -34.31 -6.50
CA SER A 54 -15.59 -35.60 -5.90
C SER A 54 -16.59 -36.37 -6.77
N ALA A 55 -17.39 -35.65 -7.56
CA ALA A 55 -18.29 -36.18 -8.58
C ALA A 55 -17.59 -36.77 -9.82
N LEU A 56 -16.36 -36.36 -10.18
CA LEU A 56 -15.60 -37.02 -11.25
C LEU A 56 -14.90 -38.29 -10.77
N LEU A 57 -14.56 -38.37 -9.47
CA LEU A 57 -14.04 -39.59 -8.87
C LEU A 57 -15.05 -40.74 -8.97
N SER A 58 -16.35 -40.45 -8.95
CA SER A 58 -17.38 -41.49 -9.17
C SER A 58 -17.39 -42.01 -10.61
N LEU A 59 -17.09 -41.18 -11.62
CA LEU A 59 -16.91 -41.61 -13.01
C LEU A 59 -15.65 -42.49 -13.21
N ARG A 60 -14.66 -42.38 -12.32
CA ARG A 60 -13.47 -43.23 -12.31
C ARG A 60 -13.75 -44.64 -11.75
N SER A 61 -14.85 -44.81 -11.02
CA SER A 61 -15.28 -46.11 -10.55
C SER A 61 -16.15 -46.79 -11.63
N ALA A 62 -15.77 -48.00 -12.06
CA ALA A 62 -16.55 -48.79 -13.02
C ALA A 62 -17.87 -49.34 -12.44
N ASN A 63 -18.34 -48.81 -11.30
CA ASN A 63 -19.55 -49.28 -10.64
C ASN A 63 -20.76 -48.51 -11.20
N PRO A 64 -21.66 -49.17 -11.96
CA PRO A 64 -22.82 -48.50 -12.58
C PRO A 64 -23.83 -47.96 -11.55
N ARG A 65 -23.69 -48.29 -10.27
CA ARG A 65 -24.53 -47.73 -9.18
C ARG A 65 -24.04 -46.38 -8.66
N THR A 66 -22.76 -46.02 -8.84
CA THR A 66 -22.17 -44.75 -8.37
C THR A 66 -22.18 -43.65 -9.44
N VAL A 67 -22.50 -43.98 -10.69
CA VAL A 67 -22.60 -43.05 -11.83
C VAL A 67 -23.93 -42.26 -11.82
N ARG A 68 -24.81 -42.46 -10.84
CA ARG A 68 -26.05 -41.69 -10.75
C ARG A 68 -25.78 -40.25 -10.29
N ASP A 69 -26.17 -39.33 -11.16
CA ASP A 69 -26.36 -37.88 -10.94
C ASP A 69 -25.10 -37.05 -10.63
N ALA A 70 -23.93 -37.45 -11.14
CA ALA A 70 -22.81 -36.52 -11.29
C ALA A 70 -23.07 -35.59 -12.48
N ASP A 71 -24.09 -34.75 -12.38
CA ASP A 71 -24.31 -33.70 -13.36
C ASP A 71 -23.24 -32.61 -13.15
N LEU A 72 -22.18 -32.70 -13.95
CA LEU A 72 -21.01 -31.82 -13.93
C LEU A 72 -21.34 -30.34 -14.12
N LEU A 73 -22.53 -30.06 -14.65
CA LEU A 73 -23.04 -28.71 -14.90
C LEU A 73 -24.27 -28.39 -14.05
N ALA A 74 -24.67 -29.28 -13.12
CA ALA A 74 -25.80 -28.99 -12.25
C ALA A 74 -25.46 -27.85 -11.29
N ILE A 75 -26.14 -26.73 -11.51
CA ILE A 75 -26.18 -25.62 -10.59
C ILE A 75 -27.16 -25.99 -9.46
N GLN A 76 -26.63 -26.36 -8.29
CA GLN A 76 -27.45 -26.71 -7.14
C GLN A 76 -27.77 -25.47 -6.29
N THR A 77 -29.04 -25.04 -6.29
CA THR A 77 -29.54 -24.02 -5.36
C THR A 77 -29.81 -24.65 -4.01
N SER A 78 -29.04 -24.27 -3.00
CA SER A 78 -29.32 -24.59 -1.60
C SER A 78 -30.29 -23.55 -1.03
N VAL A 79 -31.55 -23.93 -0.83
CA VAL A 79 -32.51 -23.13 -0.07
C VAL A 79 -32.40 -23.54 1.40
N ALA A 80 -31.97 -22.61 2.27
CA ALA A 80 -31.89 -22.85 3.70
C ALA A 80 -33.09 -22.21 4.40
N GLN A 81 -33.86 -23.02 5.12
CA GLN A 81 -34.93 -22.53 5.99
C GLN A 81 -34.37 -22.39 7.40
N VAL A 82 -34.27 -21.16 7.91
CA VAL A 82 -33.81 -20.88 9.27
C VAL A 82 -34.93 -20.14 9.99
N ALA A 83 -35.44 -20.72 11.08
CA ALA A 83 -36.51 -20.15 11.90
C ALA A 83 -37.79 -19.75 11.14
N GLY A 84 -38.20 -20.52 10.12
CA GLY A 84 -39.40 -20.25 9.33
C GLY A 84 -39.20 -19.18 8.24
N GLN A 85 -38.03 -18.56 8.15
CA GLN A 85 -37.65 -17.70 7.02
C GLN A 85 -36.88 -18.52 5.98
N THR A 86 -37.35 -18.44 4.73
CA THR A 86 -36.65 -19.01 3.58
C THR A 86 -35.57 -18.05 3.14
N THR A 87 -34.31 -18.41 3.37
CA THR A 87 -33.16 -17.69 2.84
C THR A 87 -32.64 -18.42 1.61
N VAL A 88 -32.76 -17.79 0.45
CA VAL A 88 -32.09 -18.24 -0.77
C VAL A 88 -30.63 -17.83 -0.62
N ARG A 89 -29.72 -18.81 -0.55
CA ARG A 89 -28.29 -18.50 -0.64
C ARG A 89 -27.95 -18.31 -2.11
N ASP A 90 -27.26 -17.21 -2.41
CA ASP A 90 -26.64 -17.04 -3.72
C ASP A 90 -25.65 -18.20 -3.94
N ILE A 91 -25.80 -18.85 -5.09
CA ILE A 91 -24.84 -19.87 -5.51
C ILE A 91 -23.73 -19.14 -6.24
N ASP A 92 -22.53 -19.19 -5.67
CA ASP A 92 -21.33 -18.85 -6.42
C ASP A 92 -20.88 -20.10 -7.22
N PHE A 93 -21.33 -20.19 -8.48
CA PHE A 93 -20.90 -21.24 -9.38
C PHE A 93 -19.81 -20.71 -10.31
N SER A 94 -18.60 -21.26 -10.18
CA SER A 94 -17.50 -20.98 -11.09
C SER A 94 -17.22 -22.20 -11.97
N ILE A 95 -17.47 -22.06 -13.28
CA ILE A 95 -17.12 -23.07 -14.28
C ILE A 95 -15.62 -23.03 -14.63
N ALA A 96 -14.94 -21.93 -14.31
CA ALA A 96 -13.57 -21.68 -14.73
C ALA A 96 -12.57 -22.77 -14.27
N PRO A 97 -12.61 -23.29 -13.03
CA PRO A 97 -11.75 -24.40 -12.62
C PRO A 97 -11.91 -25.64 -13.50
N HIS A 98 -13.14 -26.04 -13.82
CA HIS A 98 -13.44 -27.24 -14.61
C HIS A 98 -12.95 -27.10 -16.06
N LEU A 99 -13.17 -25.93 -16.68
CA LEU A 99 -12.63 -25.64 -18.00
C LEU A 99 -11.10 -25.58 -18.00
N THR A 100 -10.52 -25.05 -16.93
CA THR A 100 -9.06 -24.97 -16.78
C THR A 100 -8.45 -26.36 -16.56
N TRP A 101 -9.15 -27.26 -15.88
CA TRP A 101 -8.74 -28.64 -15.74
C TRP A 101 -8.83 -29.40 -17.09
N LEU A 102 -9.89 -29.18 -17.86
CA LEU A 102 -10.09 -29.86 -19.16
C LEU A 102 -9.18 -29.32 -20.28
N LEU A 103 -9.01 -28.00 -20.34
CA LEU A 103 -8.33 -27.29 -21.43
C LEU A 103 -7.07 -26.57 -20.98
N GLY A 104 -6.48 -27.00 -19.85
CA GLY A 104 -5.37 -26.30 -19.19
C GLY A 104 -4.21 -25.98 -20.12
N ASP A 105 -3.75 -26.97 -20.89
CA ASP A 105 -2.62 -26.80 -21.80
C ASP A 105 -2.92 -25.81 -22.93
N ALA A 106 -4.12 -25.86 -23.51
CA ALA A 106 -4.56 -24.93 -24.55
C ALA A 106 -4.69 -23.50 -24.01
N ILE A 107 -5.22 -23.34 -22.79
CA ILE A 107 -5.34 -22.04 -22.11
C ILE A 107 -3.95 -21.48 -21.80
N LYS A 108 -3.03 -22.31 -21.27
CA LYS A 108 -1.63 -21.91 -21.03
C LYS A 108 -0.96 -21.45 -22.32
N ALA A 109 -0.99 -22.27 -23.37
CA ALA A 109 -0.37 -21.93 -24.65
C ALA A 109 -0.91 -20.61 -25.21
N SER A 110 -2.24 -20.42 -25.18
CA SER A 110 -2.87 -19.18 -25.62
C SER A 110 -2.46 -17.97 -24.76
N MET A 111 -2.39 -18.09 -23.44
CA MET A 111 -1.99 -16.99 -22.56
C MET A 111 -0.50 -16.66 -22.69
N LEU A 112 0.35 -17.67 -22.78
CA LEU A 112 1.80 -17.51 -22.96
C LEU A 112 2.11 -16.81 -24.30
N ALA A 113 1.42 -17.20 -25.39
CA ALA A 113 1.54 -16.52 -26.67
C ALA A 113 1.12 -15.04 -26.60
N LYS A 114 0.09 -14.71 -25.81
CA LYS A 114 -0.30 -13.31 -25.57
C LYS A 114 0.77 -12.55 -24.78
N VAL A 115 1.36 -13.17 -23.76
CA VAL A 115 2.46 -12.57 -22.98
C VAL A 115 3.70 -12.32 -23.84
N GLU A 116 3.98 -13.19 -24.81
CA GLU A 116 5.06 -12.97 -25.79
C GLU A 116 4.76 -11.85 -26.77
N ALA A 117 3.50 -11.73 -27.21
CA ALA A 117 3.05 -10.70 -28.14
C ALA A 117 2.93 -9.31 -27.50
N MET A 118 2.86 -9.21 -26.17
CA MET A 118 2.77 -7.94 -25.47
C MET A 118 4.12 -7.20 -25.51
N ASP A 119 4.10 -6.01 -26.10
CA ASP A 119 5.22 -5.08 -26.10
C ASP A 119 5.19 -4.27 -24.81
N TYR A 120 6.05 -4.66 -23.87
CA TYR A 120 6.24 -3.95 -22.62
C TYR A 120 7.72 -4.02 -22.24
N VAL A 121 8.19 -3.00 -21.53
CA VAL A 121 9.58 -2.93 -21.07
C VAL A 121 9.69 -3.78 -19.79
N PRO A 122 10.41 -4.92 -19.81
CA PRO A 122 10.55 -5.76 -18.62
C PRO A 122 11.39 -5.05 -17.56
N GLY A 123 10.90 -5.06 -16.32
CA GLY A 123 11.64 -4.58 -15.16
C GLY A 123 12.61 -5.61 -14.60
N LEU A 124 13.24 -5.26 -13.46
CA LEU A 124 14.09 -6.19 -12.70
C LEU A 124 13.28 -7.40 -12.19
N PRO A 125 13.90 -8.59 -12.09
CA PRO A 125 13.32 -9.76 -11.43
C PRO A 125 12.85 -9.43 -10.00
N LEU A 126 11.72 -9.99 -9.58
CA LEU A 126 11.10 -9.66 -8.29
C LEU A 126 12.04 -9.94 -7.10
N ALA A 127 12.87 -10.97 -7.22
CA ALA A 127 13.83 -11.37 -6.19
C ALA A 127 14.94 -10.31 -5.97
N GLU A 128 15.35 -9.59 -7.03
CA GLU A 128 16.44 -8.62 -6.98
C GLU A 128 15.97 -7.20 -6.61
N ARG A 129 14.70 -6.88 -6.86
CA ARG A 129 14.08 -5.59 -6.54
C ARG A 129 14.36 -5.08 -5.12
N PRO A 130 14.16 -5.84 -4.03
CA PRO A 130 14.37 -5.31 -2.69
C PRO A 130 15.83 -4.91 -2.44
N ALA A 131 16.80 -5.67 -2.98
CA ALA A 131 18.21 -5.34 -2.87
C ALA A 131 18.55 -4.07 -3.67
N ARG A 132 18.04 -3.95 -4.90
CA ARG A 132 18.24 -2.75 -5.72
C ARG A 132 17.60 -1.51 -5.09
N LEU A 133 16.38 -1.63 -4.57
CA LEU A 133 15.71 -0.53 -3.87
C LEU A 133 16.45 -0.10 -2.60
N ALA A 134 17.01 -1.05 -1.84
CA ALA A 134 17.83 -0.74 -0.67
C ALA A 134 19.09 0.04 -1.08
N GLN A 135 19.77 -0.40 -2.14
CA GLN A 135 20.95 0.29 -2.68
C GLN A 135 20.60 1.71 -3.15
N LEU A 136 19.56 1.88 -3.96
CA LEU A 136 19.14 3.18 -4.46
C LEU A 136 18.76 4.14 -3.33
N LYS A 137 18.11 3.65 -2.26
CA LYS A 137 17.78 4.45 -1.07
C LYS A 137 19.04 4.88 -0.31
N GLN A 138 20.06 4.01 -0.24
CA GLN A 138 21.34 4.36 0.36
C GLN A 138 22.07 5.42 -0.47
N ASP A 139 22.08 5.26 -1.80
CA ASP A 139 22.69 6.22 -2.72
C ASP A 139 21.99 7.58 -2.66
N LEU A 140 20.65 7.58 -2.60
CA LEU A 140 19.84 8.78 -2.41
C LEU A 140 20.22 9.50 -1.11
N ARG A 141 20.28 8.77 0.01
CA ARG A 141 20.70 9.35 1.30
C ARG A 141 22.10 9.95 1.22
N ALA A 142 23.05 9.26 0.58
CA ALA A 142 24.40 9.76 0.41
C ALA A 142 24.50 11.03 -0.48
N LEU A 143 23.60 11.19 -1.46
CA LEU A 143 23.52 12.44 -2.24
C LEU A 143 22.89 13.58 -1.43
N GLU A 144 21.86 13.30 -0.63
CA GLU A 144 21.23 14.30 0.22
C GLU A 144 22.20 14.81 1.31
N GLU A 145 23.00 13.92 1.90
CA GLU A 145 24.05 14.29 2.86
C GLU A 145 25.11 15.21 2.20
N LYS A 146 25.47 14.95 0.94
CA LYS A 146 26.38 15.83 0.16
C LYS A 146 25.74 17.18 -0.17
N GLU A 147 24.45 17.21 -0.49
CA GLU A 147 23.71 18.46 -0.72
C GLU A 147 23.72 19.33 0.54
N GLU A 148 23.36 18.76 1.69
CA GLU A 148 23.32 19.50 2.96
C GLU A 148 24.71 20.00 3.38
N ALA A 149 25.77 19.21 3.14
CA ALA A 149 27.14 19.65 3.40
C ALA A 149 27.51 20.91 2.59
N LEU A 150 27.13 20.97 1.31
CA LEU A 150 27.37 22.14 0.46
C LEU A 150 26.49 23.34 0.84
N ILE A 151 25.24 23.11 1.28
CA ILE A 151 24.38 24.17 1.80
C ILE A 151 24.98 24.76 3.08
N CYS A 152 25.44 23.91 4.00
CA CYS A 152 26.14 24.34 5.22
C CYS A 152 27.41 25.15 4.89
N GLU A 153 28.18 24.75 3.87
CA GLU A 153 29.35 25.50 3.40
C GLU A 153 28.96 26.86 2.81
N ALA A 154 27.89 26.93 2.02
CA ALA A 154 27.39 28.19 1.47
C ALA A 154 26.89 29.14 2.57
N GLU A 155 26.15 28.63 3.55
CA GLU A 155 25.67 29.39 4.71
C GLU A 155 26.83 29.95 5.53
N ALA A 156 27.90 29.18 5.74
CA ALA A 156 29.12 29.65 6.40
C ALA A 156 29.82 30.79 5.65
N ASN A 157 29.63 30.85 4.33
CA ASN A 157 30.11 31.93 3.47
C ASN A 157 29.09 33.07 3.28
N HIS A 158 28.04 33.13 4.12
CA HIS A 158 26.96 34.12 4.06
C HIS A 158 26.18 34.13 2.73
N MET A 159 26.15 32.99 2.02
CA MET A 159 25.33 32.79 0.83
C MET A 159 24.09 31.97 1.20
N PRO A 160 22.92 32.61 1.38
CA PRO A 160 21.72 31.88 1.76
C PRO A 160 21.22 31.01 0.60
N ILE A 161 21.23 29.70 0.79
CA ILE A 161 20.67 28.73 -0.16
C ILE A 161 19.47 28.06 0.49
N TYR A 162 18.33 28.12 -0.18
CA TYR A 162 17.12 27.47 0.29
C TYR A 162 17.24 25.96 0.17
N ARG A 163 16.95 25.25 1.27
CA ARG A 163 16.75 23.80 1.30
C ARG A 163 15.49 23.44 0.51
N ARG A 164 15.44 22.21 -0.02
CA ARG A 164 14.24 21.70 -0.71
C ARG A 164 13.12 21.45 0.30
N SER A 165 11.87 21.57 -0.13
CA SER A 165 10.69 21.33 0.73
C SER A 165 10.50 19.86 1.10
N ASP A 166 11.07 18.95 0.31
CA ASP A 166 11.01 17.49 0.47
C ASP A 166 12.30 16.90 1.04
N ALA A 167 13.21 17.73 1.57
CA ALA A 167 14.45 17.27 2.18
C ALA A 167 14.17 16.42 3.43
N ASP A 168 14.87 15.30 3.57
CA ASP A 168 14.72 14.44 4.74
C ASP A 168 15.18 15.18 6.01
N PRO A 169 14.30 15.39 7.01
CA PRO A 169 14.68 16.05 8.25
C PRO A 169 15.83 15.33 8.96
N ALA A 170 15.98 14.01 8.80
CA ALA A 170 17.10 13.24 9.35
C ALA A 170 18.45 13.72 8.83
N VAL A 171 18.54 13.98 7.52
CA VAL A 171 19.76 14.46 6.86
C VAL A 171 20.06 15.90 7.28
N VAL A 172 19.05 16.79 7.25
CA VAL A 172 19.21 18.21 7.61
C VAL A 172 19.69 18.37 9.06
N LEU A 173 19.06 17.62 9.97
CA LEU A 173 19.37 17.66 11.40
C LEU A 173 20.55 16.75 11.79
N ASN A 174 21.04 15.93 10.85
CA ASN A 174 22.11 14.95 11.05
C ASN A 174 21.82 13.97 12.22
N TYR A 175 20.62 13.39 12.24
CA TYR A 175 20.25 12.30 13.18
C TYR A 175 19.89 11.03 12.42
N ASP A 176 20.12 9.87 13.01
CA ASP A 176 19.69 8.60 12.42
C ASP A 176 18.34 8.15 13.00
N PRO A 177 17.24 8.11 12.22
CA PRO A 177 15.92 7.72 12.73
C PRO A 177 15.84 6.25 13.14
N LYS A 178 16.75 5.40 12.65
CA LYS A 178 16.83 3.98 13.01
C LYS A 178 17.84 3.69 14.13
N GLY A 179 18.70 4.66 14.44
CA GLY A 179 19.65 4.59 15.52
C GLY A 179 18.93 4.73 16.85
N THR A 180 19.38 3.96 17.85
CA THR A 180 19.19 4.37 19.24
C THR A 180 19.75 5.79 19.38
N MET A 181 19.19 6.63 20.25
CA MET A 181 19.65 7.99 20.57
C MET A 181 21.11 8.09 21.08
N ASN A 182 21.94 7.07 20.83
CA ASN A 182 23.26 6.95 21.39
C ASN A 182 24.31 7.60 20.49
N GLU A 183 24.86 8.64 21.09
CA GLU A 183 26.08 9.36 20.75
C GLU A 183 25.94 10.38 19.61
N PRO A 184 25.65 11.65 19.95
CA PRO A 184 25.81 12.73 18.98
C PRO A 184 27.27 12.77 18.55
N ALA A 185 27.54 12.29 17.34
CA ALA A 185 28.82 12.47 16.69
C ALA A 185 29.04 13.97 16.45
N SER A 186 29.58 14.66 17.45
CA SER A 186 30.38 15.88 17.34
C SER A 186 29.78 17.13 16.69
N ARG A 187 28.47 17.20 16.40
CA ARG A 187 27.86 18.50 16.09
C ARG A 187 27.79 19.27 17.40
N LYS A 188 28.68 20.25 17.58
CA LYS A 188 28.48 21.35 18.53
C LYS A 188 27.14 21.97 18.14
N VAL A 189 26.06 21.52 18.77
CA VAL A 189 24.79 22.22 18.73
C VAL A 189 25.13 23.58 19.33
N TYR A 190 25.28 24.59 18.48
CA TYR A 190 25.17 25.98 18.90
C TYR A 190 23.70 26.15 19.28
N ALA A 191 23.33 25.57 20.43
CA ALA A 191 22.14 25.96 21.12
C ALA A 191 22.33 27.45 21.33
N SER A 192 21.56 28.25 20.60
CA SER A 192 21.34 29.63 20.95
C SER A 192 20.85 29.60 22.40
N SER A 193 21.77 29.80 23.33
CA SER A 193 21.50 29.94 24.76
C SER A 193 20.88 31.30 25.07
N ALA A 194 20.27 31.94 24.07
CA ALA A 194 19.37 33.04 24.29
C ALA A 194 18.19 32.48 25.12
N PRO A 195 17.98 32.96 26.36
CA PRO A 195 16.80 32.59 27.11
C PRO A 195 15.59 32.90 26.25
N LEU A 196 14.76 31.90 25.98
CA LEU A 196 13.46 32.09 25.37
C LEU A 196 12.76 33.19 26.18
N PRO A 197 12.24 34.25 25.55
CA PRO A 197 11.52 35.29 26.27
C PRO A 197 10.38 34.60 27.03
N GLU A 198 10.40 34.70 28.36
CA GLU A 198 9.32 34.17 29.20
C GLU A 198 8.00 34.69 28.63
N ALA A 199 7.14 33.77 28.22
CA ALA A 199 5.85 34.13 27.65
C ALA A 199 5.12 35.01 28.67
N SER A 200 4.75 36.22 28.26
CA SER A 200 4.06 37.15 29.14
C SER A 200 2.84 36.46 29.77
N PRO A 201 2.56 36.67 31.07
CA PRO A 201 1.44 36.03 31.75
C PRO A 201 0.09 36.30 31.07
N GLU A 202 -0.03 37.42 30.35
CA GLU A 202 -1.20 37.75 29.51
C GLU A 202 -1.38 36.77 28.34
N PHE A 203 -0.29 36.37 27.67
CA PHE A 203 -0.35 35.40 26.57
C PHE A 203 -0.77 34.01 27.06
N VAL A 204 -0.25 33.59 28.21
CA VAL A 204 -0.61 32.30 28.84
C VAL A 204 -2.09 32.29 29.25
N ALA A 205 -2.59 33.39 29.83
CA ALA A 205 -3.99 33.53 30.20
C ALA A 205 -4.92 33.52 28.97
N HIS A 206 -4.53 34.20 27.89
CA HIS A 206 -5.31 34.22 26.65
C HIS A 206 -5.36 32.84 25.98
N GLN A 207 -4.24 32.11 25.97
CA GLN A 207 -4.18 30.76 25.41
C GLN A 207 -5.01 29.76 26.24
N ALA A 208 -5.01 29.90 27.57
CA ALA A 208 -5.88 29.12 28.45
C ALA A 208 -7.37 29.43 28.25
N ALA A 209 -7.74 30.69 28.05
CA ALA A 209 -9.12 31.08 27.75
C ALA A 209 -9.59 30.53 26.38
N GLN A 210 -8.71 30.55 25.37
CA GLN A 210 -9.01 29.99 24.05
C GLN A 210 -9.19 28.47 24.08
N SER A 211 -8.37 27.75 24.85
CA SER A 211 -8.51 26.29 24.95
C SER A 211 -9.79 25.89 25.70
N MET A 212 -10.20 26.65 26.72
CA MET A 212 -11.49 26.45 27.40
C MET A 212 -12.68 26.72 26.48
N ALA A 213 -12.63 27.79 25.67
CA ALA A 213 -13.69 28.10 24.72
C ALA A 213 -13.84 27.03 23.64
N ALA A 214 -12.72 26.49 23.13
CA ALA A 214 -12.72 25.39 22.16
C ALA A 214 -13.35 24.11 22.76
N ALA A 215 -12.97 23.74 23.98
CA ALA A 215 -13.54 22.58 24.67
C ALA A 215 -15.05 22.71 24.90
N GLN A 216 -15.53 23.92 25.21
CA GLN A 216 -16.95 24.17 25.40
C GLN A 216 -17.74 24.09 24.09
N TYR A 217 -17.17 24.55 22.98
CA TYR A 217 -17.79 24.44 21.66
C TYR A 217 -17.91 22.98 21.20
N ASP A 218 -16.88 22.17 21.44
CA ASP A 218 -16.90 20.74 21.10
C ASP A 218 -17.93 19.96 21.92
N ALA A 219 -18.08 20.29 23.21
CA ALA A 219 -19.11 19.68 24.07
C ALA A 219 -20.53 19.95 23.56
N ILE A 220 -20.83 21.20 23.14
CA ILE A 220 -22.14 21.58 22.59
C ILE A 220 -22.43 20.82 21.30
N ASN A 221 -21.44 20.71 20.41
CA ASN A 221 -21.59 19.98 19.14
C ASN A 221 -21.78 18.47 19.34
N ALA A 222 -21.10 17.88 20.33
CA ALA A 222 -21.28 16.47 20.68
C ALA A 222 -22.72 16.17 21.14
N THR A 223 -23.30 17.02 22.00
CA THR A 223 -24.70 16.87 22.43
C THR A 223 -25.68 17.03 21.27
N ALA A 224 -25.44 17.97 20.35
CA ALA A 224 -26.29 18.16 19.17
C ALA A 224 -26.29 16.92 18.26
N ARG A 225 -25.13 16.30 18.03
CA ARG A 225 -25.01 15.05 17.23
C ARG A 225 -25.75 13.89 17.88
N MET A 226 -25.66 13.73 19.20
CA MET A 226 -26.35 12.66 19.93
C MET A 226 -27.88 12.81 19.79
N ASN A 227 -28.41 14.03 19.92
CA ASN A 227 -29.84 14.29 19.74
C ASN A 227 -30.32 14.00 18.31
N GLN A 228 -29.51 14.30 17.29
CA GLN A 228 -29.83 13.96 15.90
C GLN A 228 -29.87 12.44 15.67
N GLN A 229 -28.94 11.69 16.25
CA GLN A 229 -28.92 10.23 16.14
C GLN A 229 -30.16 9.59 16.81
N VAL A 230 -30.55 10.07 18.00
CA VAL A 230 -31.76 9.59 18.69
C VAL A 230 -33.02 9.88 17.86
N ALA A 231 -33.11 11.08 17.26
CA ALA A 231 -34.23 11.43 16.40
C ALA A 231 -34.29 10.57 15.13
N ALA A 232 -33.15 10.31 14.48
CA ALA A 232 -33.07 9.44 13.30
C ALA A 232 -33.47 7.99 13.63
N TYR A 233 -33.02 7.46 14.77
CA TYR A 233 -33.42 6.12 15.23
C TYR A 233 -34.92 6.02 15.49
N ALA A 234 -35.53 7.02 16.14
CA ALA A 234 -36.97 7.05 16.37
C ALA A 234 -37.80 7.08 15.07
N GLN A 235 -37.29 7.72 14.01
CA GLN A 235 -37.92 7.70 12.69
C GLN A 235 -37.81 6.33 12.01
N ALA A 236 -36.64 5.68 12.09
CA ALA A 236 -36.43 4.34 11.53
C ALA A 236 -37.35 3.29 12.16
N VAL A 237 -37.50 3.30 13.49
CA VAL A 237 -38.41 2.39 14.21
C VAL A 237 -39.88 2.60 13.81
N LYS A 238 -40.31 3.85 13.58
CA LYS A 238 -41.66 4.15 13.08
C LYS A 238 -41.90 3.66 11.65
N ALA A 239 -40.86 3.63 10.81
CA ALA A 239 -40.96 3.16 9.43
C ALA A 239 -41.11 1.63 9.35
N THR A 240 -40.45 0.88 10.23
CA THR A 240 -40.53 -0.59 10.28
C THR A 240 -41.82 -1.14 10.89
N ALA A 241 -42.60 -0.30 11.57
CA ALA A 241 -43.86 -0.69 12.21
C ALA A 241 -45.11 -0.52 11.31
N LYS A 242 -44.93 -0.10 10.05
CA LYS A 242 -45.97 -0.01 9.03
C LYS A 242 -45.79 -1.11 7.99
#